data_AF-A0A350QC39-F1
#
_entry.id   AF-A0A350QC39-F1
#
_cell.length_a   1.000
_cell.length_b   1.000
_cell.length_c   1.000
_cell.angle_alpha   90.00
_cell.angle_beta   90.00
_cell.angle_gamma   90.00
#
_symmetry.space_group_name_H-M   'P 1'
#
loop_
_entity.id
_entity.type
_entity.pdbx_description
1 polymer ?
#
loop_
_entity_poly.entity_id
_entity_poly.type
_entity_poly.pdbx_seq_one_letter_code
_entity_poly.pdbx_strand_id
1 'polypeptide(L)'
;MNFELLVGRPSGSPLFEDYLGGAESAAPFYSGSWQDPKTYRALLDTVDARFDSDARRRALGALTIPEGLNPERLDRWIEQRGVIVTTGQQPGLLGGPLYALYKGISAVRLAERLEGLLARPVLPVFWVASEDHDWEEAD
;
A
#
# COMPACT_ATOMS: atom_id res chain seq x y z
N MET A 1 -20.48 6.89 -25.79
CA MET A 1 -19.13 6.33 -25.66
C MET A 1 -19.31 4.91 -25.16
N ASN A 2 -19.08 3.89 -26.01
CA ASN A 2 -19.18 2.49 -25.62
C ASN A 2 -17.79 2.05 -25.15
N PHE A 3 -17.67 1.67 -23.88
CA PHE A 3 -16.48 1.03 -23.35
C PHE A 3 -16.73 -0.47 -23.27
N GLU A 4 -15.82 -1.26 -23.84
CA GLU A 4 -15.75 -2.70 -23.61
C GLU A 4 -14.74 -2.94 -22.48
N LEU A 5 -15.23 -3.47 -21.36
CA LEU A 5 -14.37 -3.82 -20.23
C LEU A 5 -13.93 -5.27 -20.38
N LEU A 6 -12.68 -5.47 -20.82
CA LEU A 6 -12.06 -6.80 -20.85
C LEU A 6 -11.57 -7.14 -19.44
N VAL A 7 -12.33 -7.98 -18.73
CA VAL A 7 -11.95 -8.50 -17.41
C VAL A 7 -11.32 -9.88 -17.58
N GLY A 8 -10.00 -9.95 -17.40
CA GLY A 8 -9.25 -11.21 -17.35
C GLY A 8 -8.64 -11.42 -15.96
N ARG A 9 -8.51 -12.68 -15.53
CA ARG A 9 -7.68 -13.00 -14.38
C ARG A 9 -6.23 -13.01 -14.86
N PRO A 10 -5.32 -12.22 -14.27
CA PRO A 10 -3.91 -12.32 -14.62
C PRO A 10 -3.43 -13.74 -14.33
N SER A 11 -2.56 -14.26 -15.21
CA SER A 11 -1.91 -15.55 -15.03
C SER A 11 -0.40 -15.37 -14.94
N GLY A 12 0.29 -16.31 -14.30
CA GLY A 12 1.73 -16.18 -14.08
C GLY A 12 2.43 -17.47 -13.69
N SER A 13 3.51 -17.32 -12.94
CA SER A 13 4.28 -18.46 -12.42
C SER A 13 3.46 -19.25 -11.39
N PRO A 14 3.84 -20.50 -11.06
CA PRO A 14 3.16 -21.28 -10.03
C PRO A 14 3.08 -20.55 -8.67
N LEU A 15 4.15 -19.84 -8.27
CA LEU A 15 4.13 -19.04 -7.03
C LEU A 15 3.12 -17.89 -7.11
N PHE A 16 2.98 -17.24 -8.27
CA PHE A 16 1.99 -16.19 -8.48
C PHE A 16 0.57 -16.73 -8.39
N GLU A 17 0.28 -17.86 -9.03
CA GLU A 17 -1.02 -18.53 -8.93
C GLU A 17 -1.34 -18.96 -7.50
N ASP A 18 -0.35 -19.56 -6.80
CA ASP A 18 -0.47 -19.95 -5.39
C ASP A 18 -0.75 -18.74 -4.50
N TYR A 19 -0.05 -17.62 -4.71
CA TYR A 19 -0.27 -16.37 -3.98
C TYR A 19 -1.67 -15.81 -4.22
N LEU A 20 -2.12 -15.75 -5.47
CA LEU A 20 -3.47 -15.30 -5.81
C LEU A 20 -4.56 -16.24 -5.27
N GLY A 21 -4.27 -17.54 -5.21
CA GLY A 21 -5.14 -18.55 -4.62
C GLY A 21 -5.18 -18.52 -3.10
N GLY A 22 -4.21 -17.86 -2.44
CA GLY A 22 -4.05 -17.89 -0.99
C GLY A 22 -3.54 -19.24 -0.48
N ALA A 23 -2.80 -19.98 -1.30
CA ALA A 23 -2.27 -21.29 -0.93
C ALA A 23 -1.23 -21.16 0.20
N GLU A 24 -1.27 -22.09 1.16
CA GLU A 24 -0.31 -22.12 2.28
C GLU A 24 1.13 -22.29 1.80
N SER A 25 1.34 -22.91 0.64
CA SER A 25 2.65 -23.06 -0.02
C SER A 25 3.32 -21.72 -0.35
N ALA A 26 2.54 -20.66 -0.61
CA ALA A 26 3.08 -19.34 -0.91
C ALA A 26 3.48 -18.56 0.36
N ALA A 27 2.85 -18.84 1.51
CA ALA A 27 3.03 -18.06 2.73
C ALA A 27 4.49 -17.88 3.18
N PRO A 28 5.38 -18.89 3.10
CA PRO A 28 6.79 -18.75 3.49
C PRO A 28 7.61 -17.78 2.64
N PHE A 29 7.16 -17.43 1.43
CA PHE A 29 7.83 -16.47 0.55
C PHE A 29 7.46 -15.01 0.87
N TYR A 30 6.50 -14.79 1.77
CA TYR A 30 5.99 -13.48 2.16
C TYR A 30 5.93 -13.39 3.70
N SER A 31 5.26 -12.35 4.22
CA SER A 31 5.07 -12.17 5.67
C SER A 31 3.98 -13.08 6.28
N GLY A 32 3.56 -14.13 5.56
CA GLY A 32 2.40 -14.96 5.85
C GLY A 32 1.27 -14.80 4.83
N SER A 33 0.10 -15.36 5.13
CA SER A 33 -1.06 -15.29 4.25
C SER A 33 -1.75 -13.93 4.35
N TRP A 34 -1.97 -13.27 3.21
CA TRP A 34 -2.73 -12.02 3.12
C TRP A 34 -4.22 -12.20 3.51
N GLN A 35 -4.70 -13.44 3.57
CA GLN A 35 -6.06 -13.77 4.00
C GLN A 35 -6.20 -13.82 5.52
N ASP A 36 -5.10 -14.02 6.26
CA ASP A 36 -5.12 -14.16 7.72
C ASP A 36 -4.92 -12.81 8.41
N PRO A 37 -5.92 -12.31 9.16
CA PRO A 37 -5.76 -11.12 10.01
C PRO A 37 -4.56 -11.17 10.97
N LYS A 38 -4.15 -12.35 11.42
CA LYS A 38 -3.02 -12.51 12.35
C LYS A 38 -1.69 -12.10 11.70
N THR A 39 -1.54 -12.29 10.38
CA THR A 39 -0.36 -11.85 9.64
C THR A 39 -0.18 -10.34 9.76
N TYR A 40 -1.24 -9.55 9.62
CA TYR A 40 -1.17 -8.10 9.76
C TYR A 40 -0.83 -7.68 11.20
N ARG A 41 -1.34 -8.39 12.21
CA ARG A 41 -1.00 -8.10 13.62
C ARG A 41 0.46 -8.41 13.94
N ALA A 42 1.00 -9.52 13.46
CA ALA A 42 2.42 -9.85 13.62
C ALA A 42 3.33 -8.82 12.91
N LEU A 43 2.89 -8.31 11.75
CA LEU A 43 3.57 -7.20 11.08
C LEU A 43 3.57 -5.92 11.93
N LEU A 44 2.46 -5.61 12.62
CA LEU A 44 2.41 -4.46 13.53
C LEU A 44 3.45 -4.57 14.64
N ASP A 45 3.63 -5.74 15.26
CA ASP A 45 4.62 -5.94 16.32
C ASP A 45 6.04 -5.62 15.82
N THR A 46 6.36 -6.02 14.59
CA THR A 46 7.65 -5.74 13.95
C THR A 46 7.84 -4.24 13.66
N VAL A 47 6.80 -3.57 13.17
CA VAL A 47 6.81 -2.12 12.95
C VAL A 47 6.97 -1.38 14.28
N ASP A 48 6.24 -1.81 15.29
CA ASP A 48 6.20 -1.18 16.61
C ASP A 48 7.49 -1.34 17.41
N ALA A 49 8.24 -2.41 17.16
CA ALA A 49 9.58 -2.57 17.72
C ALA A 49 10.62 -1.62 17.09
N ARG A 50 10.37 -1.14 15.86
CA ARG A 50 11.34 -0.34 15.09
C ARG A 50 11.00 1.15 15.02
N PHE A 51 9.71 1.49 15.04
CA PHE A 51 9.24 2.87 14.89
C PHE A 51 8.58 3.30 16.18
N ASP A 52 9.18 4.29 16.85
CA ASP A 52 8.58 5.01 17.96
C ASP A 52 7.80 6.25 17.45
N SER A 53 7.35 7.11 18.37
CA SER A 53 6.61 8.33 18.01
C SER A 53 7.47 9.33 17.25
N ASP A 54 8.77 9.42 17.52
CA ASP A 54 9.67 10.35 16.83
C ASP A 54 10.01 9.86 15.42
N ALA A 55 10.19 8.55 15.25
CA ALA A 55 10.33 7.93 13.94
C ALA A 55 9.08 8.15 13.08
N ARG A 56 7.89 8.10 13.70
CA ARG A 56 6.62 8.42 13.02
C ARG A 56 6.52 9.89 12.62
N ARG A 57 6.93 10.82 13.49
CA ARG A 57 7.01 12.25 13.12
C ARG A 57 7.96 12.48 11.96
N ARG A 58 9.14 11.85 11.97
CA ARG A 58 10.08 11.92 10.85
C ARG A 58 9.49 11.34 9.56
N ALA A 59 8.78 10.22 9.65
CA ALA A 59 8.10 9.63 8.50
C ALA A 59 7.08 10.59 7.89
N LEU A 60 6.22 11.22 8.71
CA LEU A 60 5.28 12.24 8.22
C LEU A 60 5.99 13.45 7.60
N GLY A 61 7.12 13.88 8.17
CA GLY A 61 7.93 14.96 7.60
C GLY A 61 8.55 14.65 6.24
N ALA A 62 8.61 13.36 5.85
CA ALA A 62 9.07 12.92 4.53
C ALA A 62 7.93 12.79 3.51
N LEU A 63 6.67 12.98 3.91
CA LEU A 63 5.51 12.84 3.03
C LEU A 63 5.04 14.20 2.52
N THR A 64 4.63 14.25 1.26
CA THR A 64 3.81 15.35 0.74
C THR A 64 2.37 15.15 1.22
N ILE A 65 1.91 16.03 2.10
CA ILE A 65 0.55 15.99 2.62
C ILE A 65 -0.37 16.84 1.73
N PRO A 66 -1.47 16.27 1.19
CA PRO A 66 -2.40 17.03 0.35
C PRO A 66 -3.14 18.10 1.15
N GLU A 67 -3.44 19.22 0.50
CA GLU A 67 -4.27 20.28 1.08
C GLU A 67 -5.66 19.73 1.45
N GLY A 68 -6.19 20.19 2.60
CA GLY A 68 -7.50 19.77 3.09
C GLY A 68 -7.53 18.45 3.87
N LEU A 69 -6.41 17.76 4.05
CA LEU A 69 -6.34 16.64 5.00
C LEU A 69 -6.56 17.15 6.43
N ASN A 70 -7.46 16.52 7.18
CA ASN A 70 -7.69 16.85 8.59
C ASN A 70 -6.38 16.63 9.40
N PRO A 71 -5.77 17.67 9.99
CA PRO A 71 -4.55 17.54 10.80
C PRO A 71 -4.69 16.57 11.97
N GLU A 72 -5.88 16.48 12.58
CA GLU A 72 -6.16 15.55 13.68
C GLU A 72 -5.96 14.08 13.26
N ARG A 73 -6.10 13.78 11.96
CA ARG A 73 -5.82 12.43 11.44
C ARG A 73 -4.33 12.11 11.57
N LEU A 74 -3.45 13.07 11.32
CA LEU A 74 -2.00 12.91 11.43
C LEU A 74 -1.56 12.82 12.88
N ASP A 75 -2.14 13.64 13.76
CA ASP A 75 -1.87 13.59 15.20
C ASP A 75 -2.26 12.23 15.79
N ARG A 76 -3.50 11.76 15.50
CA ARG A 76 -3.95 10.42 15.89
C ARG A 76 -3.08 9.32 15.32
N TRP A 77 -2.57 9.48 14.10
CA TRP A 77 -1.66 8.51 13.51
C TRP A 77 -0.34 8.40 14.29
N ILE A 78 0.20 9.50 14.83
CA ILE A 78 1.37 9.42 15.71
C ILE A 78 0.98 8.78 17.05
N GLU A 79 -0.06 9.31 17.71
CA GLU A 79 -0.47 8.91 19.07
C GLU A 79 -0.88 7.43 19.18
N GLN A 80 -1.62 6.95 18.18
CA GLN A 80 -2.13 5.58 18.13
C GLN A 80 -1.18 4.65 17.36
N ARG A 81 0.07 5.09 17.19
CA ARG A 81 1.14 4.33 16.53
C ARG A 81 0.74 3.86 15.13
N GLY A 82 -0.03 4.63 14.37
CA GLY A 82 -0.54 4.26 13.06
C GLY A 82 0.52 3.73 12.09
N VAL A 83 0.03 3.05 11.05
CA VAL A 83 0.86 2.44 10.00
C VAL A 83 0.47 2.95 8.61
N ILE A 84 1.28 2.62 7.61
CA ILE A 84 1.08 3.04 6.23
C ILE A 84 0.87 1.80 5.36
N VAL A 85 -0.13 1.86 4.50
CA VAL A 85 -0.20 1.03 3.29
C VAL A 85 0.44 1.83 2.17
N THR A 86 1.49 1.28 1.56
CA THR A 86 2.19 1.95 0.47
C THR A 86 2.05 1.17 -0.84
N THR A 87 1.99 1.90 -1.93
CA THR A 87 2.13 1.42 -3.30
C THR A 87 2.89 2.48 -4.10
N GLY A 88 3.35 2.17 -5.31
CA GLY A 88 3.97 3.18 -6.16
C GLY A 88 3.96 2.85 -7.63
N GLN A 89 4.36 3.85 -8.41
CA GLN A 89 4.66 3.75 -9.84
C GLN A 89 5.62 4.88 -10.23
N GLN A 90 6.39 4.67 -11.31
CA GLN A 90 7.10 5.77 -11.97
C GLN A 90 6.11 6.84 -12.46
N PRO A 91 6.54 8.10 -12.56
CA PRO A 91 5.73 9.15 -13.15
C PRO A 91 5.52 8.88 -14.65
N GLY A 92 4.27 8.64 -15.06
CA GLY A 92 3.88 8.57 -16.47
C GLY A 92 3.22 9.87 -16.94
N LEU A 93 3.47 10.26 -18.19
CA LEU A 93 2.79 11.40 -18.79
C LEU A 93 1.26 11.21 -18.70
N LEU A 94 0.54 12.29 -18.37
CA LEU A 94 -0.92 12.29 -18.21
C LEU A 94 -1.47 11.23 -17.22
N GLY A 95 -0.66 10.84 -16.22
CA GLY A 95 -1.04 9.85 -15.21
C GLY A 95 -0.65 8.41 -15.56
N GLY A 96 -0.03 8.20 -16.73
CA GLY A 96 0.45 6.91 -17.18
C GLY A 96 -0.67 5.88 -17.40
N PRO A 97 -0.33 4.59 -17.38
CA PRO A 97 -1.32 3.52 -17.52
C PRO A 97 -2.36 3.55 -16.39
N LEU A 98 -3.60 3.15 -16.71
CA LEU A 98 -4.70 3.11 -15.73
C LEU A 98 -4.40 2.26 -14.48
N TYR A 99 -3.49 1.29 -14.57
CA TYR A 99 -3.12 0.50 -13.40
C TYR A 99 -2.45 1.35 -12.30
N ALA A 100 -1.82 2.49 -12.62
CA ALA A 100 -1.27 3.40 -11.61
C ALA A 100 -2.38 3.96 -10.72
N LEU A 101 -3.49 4.38 -11.34
CA LEU A 101 -4.70 4.79 -10.62
C LEU A 101 -5.30 3.63 -9.82
N TYR A 102 -5.39 2.43 -10.41
CA TYR A 102 -5.92 1.26 -9.70
C TYR A 102 -5.06 0.85 -8.50
N LYS A 103 -3.73 0.97 -8.58
CA LYS A 103 -2.82 0.79 -7.45
C LYS A 103 -3.15 1.78 -6.34
N GLY A 104 -3.29 3.06 -6.65
CA GLY A 104 -3.65 4.10 -5.68
C GLY A 104 -4.99 3.82 -5.00
N ILE A 105 -6.04 3.52 -5.78
CA ILE A 105 -7.36 3.15 -5.24
C ILE A 105 -7.25 1.90 -4.35
N SER A 106 -6.47 0.89 -4.77
CA SER A 106 -6.28 -0.34 -4.00
C SER A 106 -5.59 -0.08 -2.67
N ALA A 107 -4.58 0.80 -2.63
CA ALA A 107 -3.93 1.20 -1.38
C ALA A 107 -4.89 1.91 -0.42
N VAL A 108 -5.75 2.81 -0.94
CA VAL A 108 -6.80 3.46 -0.15
C VAL A 108 -7.77 2.43 0.42
N ARG A 109 -8.30 1.52 -0.41
CA ARG A 109 -9.24 0.48 0.04
C ARG A 109 -8.62 -0.48 1.05
N LEU A 110 -7.36 -0.84 0.85
CA LEU A 110 -6.65 -1.70 1.80
C LEU A 110 -6.40 -0.97 3.12
N ALA A 111 -6.04 0.32 3.10
CA ALA A 111 -5.89 1.13 4.31
C ALA A 111 -7.21 1.20 5.10
N GLU A 112 -8.33 1.48 4.44
CA GLU A 112 -9.67 1.50 5.07
C GLU A 112 -10.01 0.16 5.74
N ARG A 113 -9.78 -0.96 5.02
CA ARG A 113 -10.01 -2.31 5.55
C ARG A 113 -9.14 -2.60 6.75
N LEU A 114 -7.85 -2.28 6.68
CA LEU A 114 -6.89 -2.56 7.75
C LEU A 114 -7.12 -1.65 8.95
N GLU A 115 -7.53 -0.40 8.78
CA GLU A 115 -7.87 0.49 9.88
C GLU A 115 -8.99 -0.10 10.74
N GLY A 116 -10.03 -0.66 10.12
CA GLY A 116 -11.09 -1.39 10.83
C GLY A 116 -10.62 -2.70 11.48
N LEU A 117 -9.77 -3.46 10.79
CA LEU A 117 -9.26 -4.75 11.29
C LEU A 117 -8.30 -4.62 12.47
N LEU A 118 -7.48 -3.57 12.44
CA LEU A 118 -6.38 -3.32 13.38
C LEU A 118 -6.76 -2.34 14.48
N ALA A 119 -7.89 -1.64 14.35
CA ALA A 119 -8.33 -0.57 15.26
C ALA A 119 -7.25 0.50 15.49
N ARG A 120 -6.50 0.83 14.43
CA ARG A 120 -5.41 1.82 14.42
C ARG A 120 -5.45 2.62 13.12
N PRO A 121 -5.07 3.91 13.13
CA PRO A 121 -5.07 4.71 11.91
C PRO A 121 -4.13 4.12 10.86
N VAL A 122 -4.63 3.98 9.63
CA VAL A 122 -3.83 3.52 8.49
C VAL A 122 -3.88 4.58 7.38
N LEU A 123 -2.71 5.07 6.98
CA LEU A 123 -2.59 6.04 5.91
C LEU A 123 -2.24 5.32 4.60
N PRO A 124 -2.97 5.57 3.50
CA PRO A 124 -2.52 5.20 2.17
C PRO A 124 -1.45 6.20 1.70
N VAL A 125 -0.32 5.70 1.24
CA VAL A 125 0.77 6.50 0.66
C VAL A 125 1.06 6.00 -0.75
N PHE A 126 1.09 6.92 -1.72
CA PHE A 126 1.51 6.63 -3.07
C PHE A 126 2.93 7.15 -3.27
N TRP A 127 3.88 6.23 -3.50
CA TRP A 127 5.27 6.52 -3.79
C TRP A 127 5.45 6.79 -5.29
N VAL A 128 5.85 8.01 -5.62
CA VAL A 128 6.24 8.38 -6.99
C VAL A 128 7.71 8.01 -7.18
N ALA A 129 7.98 7.00 -8.00
CA ALA A 129 9.33 6.48 -8.22
C ALA A 129 10.10 7.32 -9.27
N SER A 130 10.31 8.61 -9.01
CA SER A 130 10.96 9.54 -9.95
C SER A 130 12.48 9.40 -10.05
N GLU A 131 13.11 8.69 -9.10
CA GLU A 131 14.56 8.42 -9.08
C GLU A 131 14.95 7.23 -9.98
N ASP A 132 13.98 6.59 -10.62
CA ASP A 132 14.24 5.51 -11.56
C ASP A 132 14.71 6.10 -12.90
N HIS A 133 15.93 5.78 -13.30
CA HIS A 133 16.57 6.33 -14.49
C HIS A 133 16.22 5.56 -15.78
N ASP A 134 15.21 4.70 -15.73
CA ASP A 134 14.75 3.92 -16.87
C ASP A 134 13.74 4.71 -17.73
N TRP A 135 14.28 5.63 -18.54
CA TRP A 135 13.48 6.49 -19.42
C TRP A 135 12.73 5.72 -20.51
N GLU A 136 13.10 4.47 -20.82
CA GLU A 136 12.45 3.66 -21.87
C GLU A 136 11.03 3.20 -21.48
N GLU A 137 10.62 3.28 -20.20
CA GLU A 137 9.27 2.94 -19.75
C GLU A 137 8.26 4.11 -19.79
N ALA A 138 8.71 5.34 -20.03
CA ALA A 138 7.87 6.56 -19.92
C ALA A 138 7.34 7.12 -21.26
N ASP A 139 7.68 6.49 -22.40
CA ASP A 139 7.30 6.91 -23.76
C ASP A 139 5.96 6.33 -24.24
#